data_AF-A0A9E2RL39-F1
#
_entry.id   AF-A0A9E2RL39-F1
#
_cell.length_a   1.000
_cell.length_b   1.000
_cell.length_c   1.000
_cell.angle_alpha   90.00
_cell.angle_beta   90.00
_cell.angle_gamma   90.00
#
_symmetry.space_group_name_H-M   'P 1'
#
loop_
_entity.id
_entity.type
_entity.pdbx_description
1 polymer ?
#
loop_
_entity_poly.entity_id
_entity_poly.type
_entity_poly.pdbx_seq_one_letter_code
_entity_poly.pdbx_strand_id
1 'polypeptide(L)' 'PEQDRQMIIDRMETRTLTEEDLGRLIRLMEEFGSTTHAMDRARTFVAAAQRELSQFEDSTAKRALSVAADYMVTRDR' A
#
# COMPACT_ATOMS: atom_id res chain seq x y z
N PRO A 1 8.25 -17.34 -9.99
CA PRO A 1 9.18 -18.24 -10.71
C PRO A 1 10.60 -17.66 -10.72
N GLU A 2 11.66 -18.46 -10.90
CA GLU A 2 13.05 -17.98 -10.84
C GLU A 2 13.37 -16.93 -11.93
N GLN A 3 12.78 -17.08 -13.12
CA GLN A 3 12.85 -16.09 -14.20
C GLN A 3 12.31 -14.72 -13.80
N ASP A 4 11.17 -14.65 -13.11
CA ASP A 4 10.57 -13.38 -12.68
C ASP A 4 11.45 -12.69 -11.64
N ARG A 5 12.09 -13.46 -10.75
CA ARG A 5 13.02 -12.94 -9.75
C ARG A 5 14.27 -12.34 -10.41
N GLN A 6 14.83 -13.01 -11.41
CA GLN A 6 16.00 -12.52 -12.13
C GLN A 6 15.66 -11.25 -12.94
N MET A 7 14.48 -11.20 -13.55
CA MET A 7 13.98 -10.02 -14.25
C MET A 7 13.83 -8.81 -13.30
N ILE A 8 13.24 -8.99 -12.11
CA ILE A 8 13.10 -7.91 -11.12
C ILE A 8 14.46 -7.34 -10.72
N ILE A 9 15.43 -8.20 -10.42
CA ILE A 9 16.77 -7.78 -9.99
C ILE A 9 17.47 -6.99 -11.09
N ASP A 10 17.51 -7.52 -12.31
CA ASP A 10 18.14 -6.88 -13.47
C ASP A 10 17.55 -5.50 -13.77
N ARG A 11 16.22 -5.38 -13.73
CA ARG A 11 15.52 -4.11 -14.00
C ARG A 11 15.73 -3.06 -12.90
N MET A 12 15.81 -3.49 -11.63
CA MET A 12 16.12 -2.59 -10.51
C MET A 12 17.56 -2.10 -10.52
N GLU A 13 18.52 -2.95 -10.90
CA GLU A 13 19.94 -2.60 -10.97
C GLU A 13 20.27 -1.70 -12.17
N THR A 14 19.68 -1.99 -13.33
CA THR A 14 19.92 -1.23 -14.56
C THR A 14 19.11 0.06 -14.65
N ARG A 15 18.07 0.22 -13.81
CA ARG A 15 17.07 1.31 -13.90
C ARG A 15 16.41 1.41 -15.27
N THR A 16 16.41 0.33 -16.05
CA THR A 16 15.74 0.26 -17.34
C THR A 16 14.42 -0.45 -17.16
N LEU A 17 13.30 0.29 -17.17
CA LEU A 17 11.97 -0.28 -17.06
C LEU A 17 11.19 0.04 -18.34
N THR A 18 10.79 -1.00 -19.08
CA THR A 18 9.87 -0.83 -20.20
C THR A 18 8.42 -0.92 -19.71
N GLU A 19 7.48 -0.46 -20.53
CA GLU A 19 6.05 -0.55 -20.22
C GLU A 19 5.56 -2.02 -20.12
N GLU A 20 6.15 -2.92 -20.92
CA GLU A 20 5.88 -4.37 -20.84
C GLU A 20 6.39 -4.98 -19.54
N ASP A 21 7.59 -4.61 -19.10
CA ASP A 21 8.16 -5.05 -17.81
C ASP A 21 7.26 -4.57 -16.66
N LEU A 22 6.83 -3.30 -16.69
CA LEU A 22 5.92 -2.74 -15.69
C LEU A 22 4.59 -3.50 -15.63
N GLY A 23 3.97 -3.79 -16.79
CA GLY A 23 2.75 -4.57 -16.85
C GLY A 23 2.91 -6.00 -16.32
N ARG A 24 4.07 -6.63 -16.53
CA ARG A 24 4.40 -7.95 -15.96
C ARG A 24 4.57 -7.89 -14.44
N LEU A 25 5.25 -6.87 -13.91
CA LEU A 25 5.41 -6.66 -12.47
C LEU A 25 4.08 -6.46 -11.76
N ILE A 26 3.18 -5.65 -12.33
CA ILE A 26 1.84 -5.42 -11.77
C ILE A 26 1.06 -6.74 -11.69
N ARG A 27 1.06 -7.54 -12.76
CA ARG A 27 0.41 -8.86 -12.76
C ARG A 27 1.00 -9.81 -11.72
N LEU A 28 2.32 -9.83 -11.55
CA LEU A 28 2.96 -10.61 -10.49
C LEU A 28 2.52 -10.13 -9.09
N MET A 29 2.43 -8.82 -8.88
CA MET A 29 1.93 -8.26 -7.62
C MET A 29 0.47 -8.63 -7.35
N GLU A 30 -0.36 -8.75 -8.38
CA GLU A 30 -1.75 -9.22 -8.29
C GLU A 30 -1.83 -10.74 -8.02
N GLU A 31 -1.08 -11.55 -8.78
CA GLU A 31 -1.06 -13.01 -8.69
C GLU A 31 -0.58 -13.50 -7.32
N PHE A 32 0.47 -12.88 -6.79
CA PHE A 32 0.99 -13.17 -5.45
C PHE A 32 0.25 -12.39 -4.34
N GLY A 33 -0.78 -11.62 -4.67
CA GLY A 33 -1.59 -10.87 -3.72
C GLY A 33 -0.82 -9.78 -2.96
N SER A 34 0.31 -9.32 -3.47
CA SER A 34 1.17 -8.32 -2.82
C SER A 34 0.46 -6.97 -2.66
N THR A 35 -0.39 -6.57 -3.62
CA THR A 35 -1.21 -5.35 -3.53
C THR A 35 -2.27 -5.47 -2.43
N THR A 36 -2.98 -6.60 -2.38
CA THR A 36 -3.96 -6.90 -1.33
C THR A 36 -3.30 -6.94 0.05
N HIS A 37 -2.15 -7.60 0.15
CA HIS A 37 -1.38 -7.68 1.39
C HIS A 37 -0.90 -6.30 1.86
N ALA A 38 -0.38 -5.46 0.95
CA ALA A 38 0.02 -4.10 1.27
C ALA A 38 -1.16 -3.24 1.77
N MET A 39 -2.33 -3.38 1.15
CA MET A 39 -3.55 -2.67 1.59
C MET A 39 -4.05 -3.17 2.95
N ASP A 40 -3.95 -4.47 3.24
CA ASP A 40 -4.31 -5.02 4.54
C ASP A 40 -3.37 -4.52 5.65
N ARG A 41 -2.07 -4.42 5.35
CA ARG A 41 -1.07 -3.78 6.23
C ARG A 41 -1.39 -2.31 6.45
N ALA A 42 -1.74 -1.56 5.41
CA ALA A 42 -2.12 -0.15 5.52
C ALA A 42 -3.36 0.02 6.43
N ARG A 43 -4.38 -0.82 6.27
CA ARG A 43 -5.57 -0.83 7.14
C ARG A 43 -5.23 -1.13 8.60
N THR A 44 -4.29 -2.04 8.84
CA THR A 44 -3.81 -2.33 10.20
C THR A 44 -3.21 -1.09 10.87
N PHE A 45 -2.41 -0.30 10.13
CA PHE A 45 -1.85 0.94 10.66
C PHE A 45 -2.92 2.00 10.94
N VAL A 46 -3.91 2.15 10.05
CA VAL A 46 -5.03 3.08 10.27
C VAL A 46 -5.85 2.68 11.51
N ALA A 47 -6.15 1.39 11.68
CA ALA A 47 -6.87 0.90 12.86
C ALA A 47 -6.10 1.15 14.16
N ALA A 48 -4.77 1.00 14.14
CA ALA A 48 -3.92 1.34 15.28
C ALA A 48 -3.98 2.85 15.60
N ALA A 49 -3.85 3.72 14.60
CA ALA A 49 -3.94 5.16 14.77
C ALA A 49 -5.33 5.59 15.31
N GLN A 50 -6.41 4.98 14.84
CA GLN A 50 -7.77 5.25 15.35
C GLN A 50 -7.92 4.84 16.83
N ARG A 51 -7.34 3.70 17.22
CA ARG A 51 -7.32 3.25 18.62
C ARG A 51 -6.50 4.19 19.52
N GLU A 52 -5.43 4.78 19.01
CA GLU A 52 -4.67 5.80 19.75
C GLU A 52 -5.50 7.09 19.89
N LEU A 53 -6.18 7.51 18.83
CA LEU A 53 -7.05 8.69 18.82
C LEU A 53 -8.28 8.55 19.73
N SER A 54 -8.77 7.32 19.99
CA SER A 54 -9.95 7.09 20.83
C SER A 54 -9.75 7.50 22.29
N GLN A 55 -8.51 7.66 22.74
CA GLN A 55 -8.17 8.08 24.11
C GLN A 55 -8.32 9.60 24.31
N PHE A 56 -8.39 10.38 23.23
CA PHE A 56 -8.56 11.82 23.29
C PHE A 56 -10.04 12.21 23.35
N GLU A 57 -10.32 13.34 24.00
CA GLU A 57 -11.65 13.95 23.99
C GLU A 57 -12.08 14.33 22.57
N ASP A 58 -13.40 14.33 22.36
CA ASP A 58 -13.98 14.71 21.08
C ASP A 58 -13.70 16.18 20.77
N SER A 59 -12.99 16.40 19.67
CA SER A 59 -12.57 17.70 19.21
C SER A 59 -12.55 17.76 17.69
N THR A 60 -12.51 18.96 17.14
CA THR A 60 -12.35 19.17 15.69
C THR A 60 -11.03 18.58 15.19
N ALA A 61 -9.95 18.65 15.99
CA ALA A 61 -8.66 18.06 15.65
C ALA A 61 -8.72 16.52 15.57
N LYS A 62 -9.34 15.86 16.56
CA LYS A 62 -9.54 14.40 16.57
C LYS A 62 -10.34 13.93 15.36
N ARG A 63 -11.41 14.65 14.99
CA ARG A 63 -12.22 14.35 13.81
C ARG A 63 -11.43 14.51 12.51
N ALA A 64 -10.65 15.58 12.37
CA ALA A 64 -9.82 15.81 11.19
C ALA A 64 -8.77 14.70 10.99
N LEU A 65 -8.09 14.29 12.07
CA LEU A 65 -7.11 13.21 12.02
C LEU A 65 -7.74 11.85 11.68
N SER A 66 -8.95 11.58 12.21
CA SER A 66 -9.69 10.35 11.91
C SER A 66 -10.07 10.27 10.43
N VAL A 67 -10.60 11.37 9.87
CA VAL A 67 -10.97 11.47 8.45
C VAL A 67 -9.74 11.31 7.54
N ALA A 68 -8.62 11.95 7.90
CA ALA A 68 -7.38 11.82 7.13
C ALA A 68 -6.87 10.37 7.11
N ALA A 69 -6.90 9.68 8.26
CA ALA A 69 -6.48 8.29 8.36
C ALA A 69 -7.38 7.34 7.54
N ASP A 70 -8.70 7.53 7.56
CA ASP A 70 -9.63 6.75 6.74
C ASP A 70 -9.44 7.00 5.23
N TYR A 71 -9.17 8.25 4.85
CA TYR A 71 -8.90 8.61 3.46
C TYR A 71 -7.66 7.90 2.90
N MET A 72 -6.61 7.71 3.71
CA MET A 72 -5.36 7.05 3.26
C MET A 72 -5.56 5.62 2.74
N VAL A 73 -6.62 4.92 3.16
CA VAL A 73 -6.93 3.54 2.75
C VAL A 73 -8.15 3.43 1.83
N THR A 74 -8.84 4.55 1.56
CA THR A 74 -10.04 4.62 0.72
C THR A 74 -9.89 5.56 -0.48
N ARG A 75 -8.70 6.14 -0.71
CA ARG A 75 -8.42 7.15 -1.75
C ARG A 75 -8.94 6.81 -3.16
N ASP A 76 -8.97 5.53 -3.53
CA ASP A 76 -9.39 5.07 -4.86
C ASP A 76 -10.89 4.68 -4.92
N ARG A 77 -11.67 4.94 -3.86
CA ARG A 77 -13.14 4.80 -3.85
C ARG A 77 -13.85 6.04 -4.37
#